data_AF-A0A7R9Z160-F1
#
_entry.id   AF-A0A7R9Z160-F1
#
_cell.length_a   1.000
_cell.length_b   1.000
_cell.length_c   1.000
_cell.angle_alpha   90.00
_cell.angle_beta   90.00
_cell.angle_gamma   90.00
#
_symmetry.space_group_name_H-M   'P 1'
#
loop_
_entity.id
_entity.type
_entity.pdbx_description
1 polymer ?
#
loop_
_entity_poly.entity_id
_entity_poly.type
_entity_poly.pdbx_seq_one_letter_code
_entity_poly.pdbx_strand_id
1 'polypeptide(L)'
;HHCSFFLDGFNGIYPHLKPRLNFCAIALASPEDLKKVKTKKGWSFPCLSARKNSFQRDFGVNWTKEEVEKGTAIYNYNKSWSYGTNAPGISIFKKVDGKVYHTYSTYAAGLADLNATFAILDITPSGRNETGGRNNMWWIKQSEGY
;
A
#
# COMPACT_ATOMS: atom_id res chain seq x y z
N HIS A 1 1.41 5.43 -8.90
CA HIS A 1 0.90 4.43 -9.84
C HIS A 1 0.75 3.06 -9.18
N HIS A 2 1.77 2.52 -8.51
CA HIS A 2 1.71 1.21 -7.86
C HIS A 2 0.67 1.11 -6.73
N CYS A 3 0.60 2.07 -5.79
CA CYS A 3 -0.37 1.97 -4.68
C CYS A 3 -1.83 1.99 -5.15
N SER A 4 -2.16 2.80 -6.17
CA SER A 4 -3.51 2.82 -6.74
C SER A 4 -3.89 1.49 -7.40
N PHE A 5 -2.94 0.78 -8.01
CA PHE A 5 -3.17 -0.55 -8.59
C PHE A 5 -3.63 -1.58 -7.55
N PHE A 6 -3.01 -1.59 -6.35
CA PHE A 6 -3.48 -2.44 -5.25
C PHE A 6 -4.86 -2.01 -4.75
N LEU A 7 -5.07 -0.69 -4.58
CA LEU A 7 -6.33 -0.15 -4.08
C LEU A 7 -7.51 -0.40 -5.03
N ASP A 8 -7.27 -0.40 -6.35
CA ASP A 8 -8.27 -0.79 -7.35
C ASP A 8 -8.71 -2.25 -7.14
N GLY A 9 -7.78 -3.17 -6.89
CA GLY A 9 -8.09 -4.56 -6.54
C GLY A 9 -8.86 -4.69 -5.22
N PHE A 10 -8.45 -3.95 -4.19
CA PHE A 10 -9.18 -3.92 -2.90
C PHE A 10 -10.60 -3.39 -3.05
N ASN A 11 -10.84 -2.46 -3.97
CA ASN A 11 -12.19 -1.95 -4.21
C ASN A 11 -13.15 -3.05 -4.65
N GLY A 12 -12.68 -3.99 -5.49
CA GLY A 12 -13.47 -5.13 -5.95
C GLY A 12 -13.84 -6.09 -4.82
N ILE A 13 -12.96 -6.31 -3.85
CA ILE A 13 -13.20 -7.26 -2.74
C ILE A 13 -13.78 -6.60 -1.47
N TYR A 14 -13.77 -5.27 -1.37
CA TYR A 14 -14.23 -4.54 -0.19
C TYR A 14 -15.66 -4.90 0.27
N PRO A 15 -16.66 -5.12 -0.63
CA PRO A 15 -17.99 -5.58 -0.21
C PRO A 15 -17.99 -6.89 0.59
N HIS A 16 -17.01 -7.77 0.36
CA HIS A 16 -16.86 -9.04 1.09
C HIS A 16 -16.09 -8.88 2.41
N LEU A 17 -15.22 -7.87 2.50
CA LEU A 17 -14.43 -7.56 3.70
C LEU A 17 -15.22 -6.77 4.75
N LYS A 18 -15.98 -5.75 4.32
CA LYS A 18 -16.68 -4.82 5.22
C LYS A 18 -17.58 -5.49 6.28
N PRO A 19 -18.27 -6.62 6.02
CA PRO A 19 -19.04 -7.32 7.05
C PRO A 19 -18.21 -8.00 8.14
N ARG A 20 -16.90 -8.19 7.90
CA ARG A 20 -16.01 -9.00 8.76
C ARG A 20 -14.91 -8.18 9.43
N LEU A 21 -14.56 -7.02 8.86
CA LEU A 21 -13.53 -6.14 9.40
C LEU A 21 -13.76 -4.68 8.99
N ASN A 22 -13.14 -3.77 9.75
CA ASN A 22 -13.02 -2.36 9.37
C ASN A 22 -11.80 -2.19 8.46
N PHE A 23 -12.02 -1.71 7.24
CA PHE A 23 -10.97 -1.45 6.25
C PHE A 23 -10.86 0.05 5.97
N CYS A 24 -9.63 0.55 5.82
CA CYS A 24 -9.39 1.89 5.30
C CYS A 24 -8.03 1.96 4.58
N ALA A 25 -7.93 2.85 3.60
CA ALA A 25 -6.66 3.23 2.99
C ALA A 25 -6.14 4.48 3.69
N ILE A 26 -4.85 4.49 4.06
CA ILE A 26 -4.21 5.62 4.75
C ILE A 26 -3.09 6.15 3.87
N ALA A 27 -2.98 7.47 3.74
CA ALA A 27 -1.92 8.08 2.94
C ALA A 27 -1.48 9.46 3.47
N LEU A 28 -0.25 9.83 3.12
CA LEU A 28 0.38 11.10 3.44
C LEU A 28 -0.06 12.16 2.43
N ALA A 29 -1.35 12.46 2.44
CA ALA A 29 -1.99 13.40 1.54
C ALA A 29 -3.06 14.20 2.28
N SER A 30 -3.46 15.36 1.76
CA SER A 30 -4.55 16.13 2.37
C SER A 30 -5.88 15.37 2.29
N PRO A 31 -6.82 15.62 3.23
CA PRO A 31 -8.19 15.11 3.09
C PRO A 31 -8.83 15.50 1.75
N GLU A 32 -8.56 16.71 1.24
CA GLU A 32 -9.08 17.22 -0.03
C GLU A 32 -8.55 16.41 -1.22
N ASP A 33 -7.24 16.15 -1.27
CA ASP A 33 -6.61 15.37 -2.34
C ASP A 33 -7.07 13.91 -2.29
N LEU A 34 -7.20 13.34 -1.10
CA LEU A 34 -7.72 11.98 -0.94
C LEU A 34 -9.17 11.87 -1.41
N LYS A 35 -10.00 12.86 -1.11
CA LYS A 35 -11.38 12.91 -1.60
C LYS A 35 -11.42 12.98 -3.12
N LYS A 36 -10.61 13.84 -3.75
CA LYS A 36 -10.51 13.94 -5.22
C LYS A 36 -10.12 12.61 -5.86
N VAL A 37 -9.05 11.97 -5.36
CA VAL A 37 -8.58 10.68 -5.89
C VAL A 37 -9.62 9.59 -5.66
N LYS A 38 -10.18 9.48 -4.46
CA LYS A 38 -11.23 8.50 -4.14
C LYS A 38 -12.43 8.63 -5.09
N THR A 39 -12.92 9.85 -5.32
CA THR A 39 -14.02 10.11 -6.26
C THR A 39 -13.63 9.73 -7.68
N LYS A 40 -12.46 10.18 -8.16
CA LYS A 40 -11.97 9.84 -9.51
C LYS A 40 -11.88 8.33 -9.73
N LYS A 41 -11.41 7.60 -8.72
CA LYS A 41 -11.22 6.15 -8.76
C LYS A 41 -12.46 5.32 -8.48
N GLY A 42 -13.56 5.94 -8.06
CA GLY A 42 -14.77 5.21 -7.65
C GLY A 42 -14.55 4.28 -6.46
N TRP A 43 -13.55 4.55 -5.62
CA TRP A 43 -13.29 3.71 -4.45
C TRP A 43 -14.38 3.87 -3.40
N SER A 44 -14.88 2.75 -2.90
CA SER A 44 -16.01 2.70 -1.97
C SER A 44 -15.59 2.66 -0.49
N PHE A 45 -14.34 2.29 -0.19
CA PHE A 45 -13.81 2.23 1.16
C PHE A 45 -13.40 3.61 1.73
N PRO A 46 -13.28 3.75 3.07
CA PRO A 46 -12.73 4.94 3.70
C PRO A 46 -11.27 5.20 3.29
N CYS A 47 -10.95 6.47 2.98
CA CYS A 47 -9.58 6.95 2.81
C CYS A 47 -9.29 7.98 3.91
N LEU A 48 -8.23 7.77 4.70
CA LEU A 48 -7.86 8.60 5.83
C LEU A 48 -6.50 9.28 5.60
N SER A 49 -6.38 10.50 6.09
CA SER A 49 -5.15 11.29 5.99
C SER A 49 -4.23 11.05 7.18
N ALA A 50 -2.97 10.75 6.90
CA ALA A 50 -1.88 10.77 7.88
C ALA A 50 -1.05 12.07 7.82
N ARG A 51 -1.46 13.08 7.03
CA ARG A 51 -0.63 14.28 6.74
C ARG A 51 -0.20 15.07 7.98
N LYS A 52 -0.95 14.97 9.08
CA LYS A 52 -0.72 15.71 10.33
C LYS A 52 -0.37 14.80 11.52
N ASN A 53 0.05 13.56 11.29
CA ASN A 53 0.45 12.65 12.35
C ASN A 53 1.58 11.72 11.91
N SER A 54 2.12 10.97 12.86
CA SER A 54 3.26 10.07 12.66
C SER A 54 2.86 8.67 12.16
N PHE A 55 1.57 8.38 11.92
CA PHE A 55 1.09 7.00 11.73
C PHE A 55 1.93 6.22 10.71
N GLN A 56 2.15 6.76 9.51
CA GLN A 56 2.94 6.06 8.49
C GLN A 56 4.42 5.88 8.87
N ARG A 57 4.98 6.81 9.64
CA ARG A 57 6.35 6.69 10.17
C ARG A 57 6.42 5.59 11.23
N ASP A 58 5.44 5.54 12.14
CA ASP A 58 5.36 4.56 13.23
C ASP A 58 5.23 3.12 12.69
N PHE A 59 4.65 2.94 11.50
CA PHE A 59 4.53 1.63 10.82
C PHE A 59 5.57 1.40 9.72
N GLY A 60 6.65 2.18 9.68
CA GLY A 60 7.83 1.91 8.86
C GLY A 60 7.58 2.07 7.35
N VAL A 61 6.73 3.01 6.96
CA VAL A 61 6.40 3.28 5.55
C VAL A 61 6.54 4.76 5.15
N ASN A 62 7.11 5.59 6.03
CA ASN A 62 7.43 6.99 5.74
C ASN A 62 8.72 7.46 6.44
N TRP A 63 9.53 8.23 5.73
CA TRP A 63 10.82 8.76 6.17
C TRP A 63 11.04 10.18 5.65
N THR A 64 12.02 10.87 6.23
CA THR A 64 12.52 12.15 5.69
C THR A 64 13.37 11.91 4.44
N LYS A 65 13.62 12.96 3.66
CA LYS A 65 14.53 12.87 2.50
C LYS A 65 15.96 12.52 2.95
N GLU A 66 16.41 13.12 4.04
CA GLU A 66 17.73 12.89 4.61
C GLU A 66 17.91 11.43 5.06
N GLU A 67 16.90 10.80 5.67
CA GLU A 67 16.95 9.39 6.06
C GLU A 67 17.10 8.47 4.85
N VAL A 68 16.42 8.79 3.74
CA VAL A 68 16.54 8.05 2.48
C VAL A 68 17.93 8.25 1.87
N GLU A 69 18.42 9.48 1.81
CA GLU A 69 19.74 9.83 1.26
C GLU A 69 20.90 9.20 2.05
N LYS A 70 20.77 9.13 3.38
CA LYS A 70 21.75 8.47 4.27
C LYS A 70 21.59 6.94 4.34
N GLY A 71 20.57 6.39 3.66
CA GLY A 71 20.28 4.96 3.67
C GLY A 71 19.76 4.42 5.00
N THR A 72 19.32 5.29 5.92
CA THR A 72 18.77 4.93 7.25
C THR A 72 17.26 4.69 7.22
N ALA A 73 16.59 4.90 6.08
CA ALA A 73 15.20 4.54 5.87
C ALA A 73 15.03 3.00 5.86
N ILE A 74 14.79 2.40 7.02
CA ILE A 74 14.61 0.95 7.15
C ILE A 74 13.16 0.56 6.81
N TYR A 75 13.01 -0.16 5.71
CA TYR A 75 11.78 -0.77 5.22
C TYR A 75 11.86 -2.30 5.32
N ASN A 76 10.73 -2.97 5.55
CA ASN A 76 10.67 -4.43 5.63
C ASN A 76 11.72 -5.01 6.61
N TYR A 77 11.68 -4.52 7.86
CA TYR A 77 12.49 -4.89 9.03
C TYR A 77 13.99 -4.61 8.98
N ASN A 78 14.65 -4.74 7.82
CA ASN A 78 16.10 -4.54 7.73
C ASN A 78 16.60 -4.19 6.32
N LYS A 79 15.76 -3.62 5.45
CA LYS A 79 16.16 -3.22 4.09
C LYS A 79 16.16 -1.71 3.95
N SER A 80 17.29 -1.15 3.53
CA SER A 80 17.36 0.27 3.21
C SER A 80 16.45 0.60 2.00
N TRP A 81 15.61 1.62 2.16
CA TRP A 81 14.66 2.09 1.15
C TRP A 81 15.21 3.29 0.40
N SER A 82 15.14 3.24 -0.93
CA SER A 82 15.73 4.26 -1.81
C SER A 82 14.79 4.78 -2.92
N TYR A 83 13.49 4.50 -2.87
CA TYR A 83 12.53 4.86 -3.93
C TYR A 83 11.63 6.05 -3.54
N GLY A 84 12.15 6.94 -2.70
CA GLY A 84 11.45 8.13 -2.21
C GLY A 84 11.11 8.04 -0.72
N THR A 85 10.29 8.97 -0.22
CA THR A 85 10.01 9.11 1.21
C THR A 85 8.84 8.27 1.71
N ASN A 86 8.21 7.48 0.84
CA ASN A 86 7.04 6.67 1.17
C ASN A 86 7.16 5.29 0.54
N ALA A 87 6.71 4.27 1.26
CA ALA A 87 6.59 2.90 0.79
C ALA A 87 5.16 2.37 1.01
N PRO A 88 4.71 1.34 0.29
CA PRO A 88 3.46 0.67 0.60
C PRO A 88 3.60 -0.29 1.78
N GLY A 89 2.51 -0.56 2.49
CA GLY A 89 2.45 -1.55 3.55
C GLY A 89 1.01 -1.85 3.93
N ILE A 90 0.78 -2.99 4.55
CA ILE A 90 -0.50 -3.36 5.16
C ILE A 90 -0.23 -3.70 6.61
N SER A 91 -1.05 -3.15 7.51
CA SER A 91 -1.02 -3.43 8.94
C SER A 91 -2.41 -3.85 9.40
N ILE A 92 -2.49 -4.85 10.29
CA ILE A 92 -3.74 -5.30 10.91
C ILE A 92 -3.69 -4.96 12.39
N PHE A 93 -4.81 -4.43 12.88
CA PHE A 93 -4.98 -4.04 14.26
C PHE A 93 -6.16 -4.79 14.88
N LYS A 94 -6.01 -5.13 16.16
CA LYS A 94 -7.08 -5.69 16.97
C LYS A 94 -7.33 -4.80 18.18
N LYS A 95 -8.58 -4.43 18.41
CA LYS A 95 -9.00 -3.78 19.66
C LYS A 95 -9.48 -4.83 20.67
N VAL A 96 -8.92 -4.82 21.87
CA VAL A 96 -9.31 -5.67 23.01
C VAL A 96 -9.32 -4.79 24.27
N ASP A 97 -10.44 -4.74 24.98
CA ASP A 97 -10.61 -3.99 26.24
C ASP A 97 -10.11 -2.54 26.16
N GLY A 98 -10.49 -1.85 25.09
CA GLY A 98 -10.10 -0.45 24.86
C GLY A 98 -8.67 -0.27 24.32
N LYS A 99 -7.80 -1.27 24.40
CA LYS A 99 -6.42 -1.24 23.89
C LYS A 99 -6.37 -1.69 22.42
N VAL A 100 -5.45 -1.11 21.66
CA VAL A 100 -5.22 -1.46 20.24
C VAL A 100 -3.88 -2.16 20.13
N TYR A 101 -3.89 -3.37 19.56
CA TYR A 101 -2.71 -4.18 19.31
C TYR A 101 -2.44 -4.22 17.81
N HIS A 102 -1.17 -4.07 17.44
CA HIS A 102 -0.69 -4.30 16.07
C HIS A 102 -0.34 -5.78 15.94
N THR A 103 -1.11 -6.52 15.14
CA THR A 103 -1.06 -8.00 15.11
C THR A 103 -0.40 -8.56 13.87
N TYR A 104 -0.27 -7.76 12.81
CA TYR A 104 0.33 -8.20 11.55
C TYR A 104 0.79 -7.00 10.74
N SER A 105 1.92 -7.14 10.04
CA SER A 105 2.27 -6.28 8.92
C SER A 105 2.87 -7.08 7.77
N THR A 106 2.65 -6.60 6.54
CA THR A 106 3.34 -7.10 5.35
C THR A 106 3.79 -5.94 4.45
N TYR A 107 4.90 -6.17 3.77
CA TYR A 107 5.66 -5.19 3.00
C TYR A 107 6.27 -5.88 1.77
N ALA A 108 6.77 -5.08 0.83
CA ALA A 108 7.51 -5.53 -0.35
C ALA A 108 6.77 -6.68 -1.08
N ALA A 109 7.46 -7.80 -1.34
CA ALA A 109 6.88 -8.95 -2.04
C ALA A 109 5.64 -9.53 -1.35
N GLY A 110 5.55 -9.45 -0.01
CA GLY A 110 4.39 -9.97 0.72
C GLY A 110 3.10 -9.15 0.50
N LEU A 111 3.19 -7.98 -0.15
CA LEU A 111 2.00 -7.28 -0.65
C LEU A 111 1.43 -7.99 -1.89
N ALA A 112 2.28 -8.64 -2.68
CA ALA A 112 1.86 -9.23 -3.95
C ALA A 112 0.85 -10.37 -3.77
N ASP A 113 0.98 -11.13 -2.67
CA ASP A 113 0.06 -12.21 -2.30
C ASP A 113 -1.38 -11.71 -2.09
N LEU A 114 -1.55 -10.42 -1.85
CA LEU A 114 -2.84 -9.77 -1.62
C LEU A 114 -3.38 -9.06 -2.88
N ASN A 115 -2.76 -9.31 -4.04
CA ASN A 115 -3.17 -8.74 -5.31
C ASN A 115 -3.51 -9.85 -6.32
N ALA A 116 -4.79 -9.95 -6.66
CA ALA A 116 -5.29 -10.98 -7.56
C ALA A 116 -4.64 -10.94 -8.95
N THR A 117 -4.30 -9.75 -9.47
CA THR A 117 -3.62 -9.63 -10.77
C THR A 117 -2.25 -10.30 -10.73
N PHE A 118 -1.48 -10.10 -9.66
CA PHE A 118 -0.20 -10.78 -9.51
C PHE A 118 -0.38 -12.29 -9.36
N ALA A 119 -1.32 -12.73 -8.51
CA ALA A 119 -1.60 -14.16 -8.33
C ALA A 119 -2.00 -14.86 -9.65
N ILE A 120 -2.79 -14.19 -10.49
CA ILE A 120 -3.19 -14.71 -11.81
C ILE A 120 -1.99 -14.76 -12.77
N LEU A 121 -1.16 -13.71 -12.81
CA LEU A 121 0.02 -13.68 -13.68
C LEU A 121 1.03 -14.77 -13.30
N ASP A 122 1.22 -15.02 -12.00
CA ASP A 122 2.17 -16.01 -11.48
C ASP A 122 1.88 -17.44 -11.92
N ILE A 123 0.63 -17.77 -12.24
CA ILE A 123 0.23 -19.10 -12.73
C ILE A 123 0.25 -19.23 -14.26
N THR A 124 0.58 -18.15 -14.99
CA THR A 124 0.74 -18.21 -16.44
C THR A 124 2.15 -18.70 -16.82
N PRO A 125 2.36 -19.31 -18.00
CA PRO A 125 3.69 -19.76 -18.43
C PRO A 125 4.76 -18.65 -18.44
N SER A 126 4.35 -17.40 -18.69
CA SER A 126 5.23 -16.24 -18.72
C SER A 126 5.44 -15.59 -17.35
N GLY A 127 4.76 -16.06 -16.30
CA GLY A 127 4.70 -15.39 -15.01
C GLY A 127 4.27 -13.92 -15.14
N ARG A 128 4.85 -13.05 -14.32
CA ARG A 128 4.67 -11.59 -14.44
C ARG A 128 5.47 -10.94 -15.57
N ASN A 129 6.33 -11.69 -16.27
CA ASN A 129 7.26 -11.19 -17.29
C ASN A 129 8.07 -9.95 -16.83
N GLU A 130 8.44 -9.93 -15.54
CA GLU A 130 9.09 -8.81 -14.86
C GLU A 130 10.61 -8.85 -15.07
N THR A 131 11.09 -8.25 -16.16
CA THR A 131 12.53 -8.10 -16.46
C THR A 131 13.10 -6.78 -15.91
N GLY A 132 14.41 -6.72 -15.61
CA GLY A 132 15.09 -5.45 -15.28
C GLY A 132 15.30 -5.16 -13.79
N GLY A 133 15.22 -6.18 -12.92
CA GLY A 133 15.63 -6.07 -11.51
C GLY A 133 14.74 -5.14 -10.68
N ARG A 134 15.33 -4.09 -10.10
CA ARG A 134 14.65 -3.22 -9.12
C ARG A 134 13.51 -2.36 -9.67
N ASN A 135 13.40 -2.23 -10.99
CA ASN A 135 12.38 -1.43 -11.68
C ASN A 135 11.51 -2.29 -12.62
N ASN A 136 11.17 -3.50 -12.15
CA ASN A 136 10.58 -4.56 -12.97
C ASN A 136 9.05 -4.44 -13.18
N MET A 137 8.35 -3.59 -12.40
CA MET A 137 6.89 -3.38 -12.50
C MET A 137 6.49 -2.29 -13.52
N TRP A 138 7.25 -2.13 -14.61
CA TRP A 138 7.08 -1.06 -15.61
C TRP A 138 5.72 -1.11 -16.34
N TRP A 139 5.08 -2.29 -16.40
CA TRP A 139 3.81 -2.51 -17.08
C TRP A 139 2.59 -2.04 -16.29
N ILE A 140 2.75 -1.75 -14.98
CA ILE A 140 1.68 -1.27 -14.12
C ILE A 140 1.36 0.19 -14.44
N LYS A 141 0.16 0.43 -14.96
CA LYS A 141 -0.36 1.79 -15.21
C LYS A 141 -1.45 2.14 -14.20
N GLN A 142 -1.77 3.42 -14.11
CA GLN A 142 -3.04 3.80 -13.49
C GLN A 142 -4.20 3.26 -14.34
N SER A 143 -5.30 2.88 -13.71
CA SER A 143 -6.47 2.31 -14.37
C SER A 143 -7.03 3.15 -15.52
N GLU A 144 -6.89 4.48 -15.50
CA GLU A 144 -7.29 5.37 -16.61
C GLU A 144 -6.33 5.34 -17.80
N GLY A 145 -5.21 4.64 -17.69
CA GLY A 145 -4.19 4.50 -18.74
C GLY A 145 -4.21 3.15 -19.45
N TYR A 146 -5.24 2.33 -19.23
CA TYR A 146 -5.57 1.12 -19.98
C TYR A 146 -6.71 1.38 -20.96
#